data_AF-A0A2X1JXP0-F1
#
_entry.id   AF-A0A2X1JXP0-F1
#
_cell.length_a   1.000
_cell.length_b   1.000
_cell.length_c   1.000
_cell.angle_alpha   90.00
_cell.angle_beta   90.00
_cell.angle_gamma   90.00
#
_symmetry.space_group_name_H-M   'P 1'
#
loop_
_entity.id
_entity.type
_entity.pdbx_description
1 polymer ?
#
loop_
_entity_poly.entity_id
_entity_poly.type
_entity_poly.pdbx_seq_one_letter_code
_entity_poly.pdbx_strand_id
1 'polypeptide(L)'
;MNDVERERLVCAIDELRGAFSKRRQVGASEYAYISFLTVSQRRTLFMHAGLTEKEFNQPYWRINEESCYWRDALFRALRELFSLFEYAPTILTSVKPEQYLH
;
A
#
# COMPACT_ATOMS: atom_id res chain seq x y z
N MET A 1 -1.29 22.16 -8.07
CA MET A 1 -1.54 21.43 -6.81
C MET A 1 -1.77 22.45 -5.72
N ASN A 2 -2.99 22.52 -5.18
CA ASN A 2 -3.33 23.42 -4.06
C ASN A 2 -2.96 22.79 -2.70
N ASP A 3 -3.03 23.57 -1.62
CA ASP A 3 -2.61 23.11 -0.29
C ASP A 3 -3.43 21.91 0.23
N VAL A 4 -4.73 21.87 -0.10
CA VAL A 4 -5.64 20.78 0.26
C VAL A 4 -5.28 19.48 -0.48
N GLU A 5 -4.94 19.57 -1.76
CA GLU A 5 -4.47 18.44 -2.57
C GLU A 5 -3.14 17.91 -2.02
N ARG A 6 -2.23 18.81 -1.61
CA ARG A 6 -0.96 18.42 -1.01
C ARG A 6 -1.17 17.71 0.32
N GLU A 7 -2.03 18.23 1.19
CA GLU A 7 -2.34 17.62 2.48
C GLU A 7 -2.96 16.23 2.31
N ARG A 8 -3.90 16.07 1.37
CA ARG A 8 -4.48 14.76 1.03
C ARG A 8 -3.43 13.76 0.55
N LEU A 9 -2.49 14.21 -0.28
CA LEU A 9 -1.40 13.36 -0.77
C LEU A 9 -0.48 12.93 0.39
N VAL A 10 -0.10 13.86 1.27
CA VAL A 10 0.72 13.58 2.44
C VAL A 10 0.03 12.58 3.38
N CYS A 11 -1.25 12.78 3.67
CA CYS A 11 -2.05 11.86 4.49
C CYS A 11 -2.13 10.45 3.86
N ALA A 12 -2.33 10.36 2.54
CA ALA A 12 -2.36 9.07 1.85
C ALA A 12 -1.00 8.35 1.88
N ILE A 13 0.10 9.08 1.70
CA ILE A 13 1.45 8.53 1.80
C ILE A 13 1.73 8.05 3.23
N ASP A 14 1.31 8.79 4.25
CA ASP A 14 1.48 8.40 5.65
C ASP A 14 0.66 7.13 5.99
N GLU A 15 -0.57 7.03 5.49
CA GLU A 15 -1.40 5.82 5.63
C GLU A 15 -0.73 4.59 5.01
N LEU A 16 -0.22 4.71 3.77
CA LEU A 16 0.48 3.62 3.09
C LEU A 16 1.78 3.26 3.82
N ARG A 17 2.54 4.26 4.26
CA ARG A 17 3.74 4.03 5.07
C ARG A 17 3.41 3.29 6.35
N GLY A 18 2.34 3.66 7.06
CA GLY A 18 1.87 2.96 8.25
C GLY A 18 1.58 1.48 7.98
N ALA A 19 0.94 1.19 6.85
CA ALA A 19 0.64 -0.18 6.43
C ALA A 19 1.91 -0.97 6.06
N PHE A 20 2.79 -0.41 5.23
CA PHE A 20 3.87 -1.15 4.55
C PHE A 20 5.27 -0.97 5.17
N SER A 21 5.48 -0.12 6.17
CA SER A 21 6.80 0.04 6.82
C SER A 21 7.17 -1.12 7.78
N LYS A 22 6.20 -1.89 8.27
CA LYS A 22 6.40 -2.90 9.33
C LYS A 22 6.35 -4.34 8.82
N ARG A 23 7.05 -4.62 7.72
CA ARG A 23 7.18 -6.00 7.16
C ARG A 23 7.54 -7.05 8.22
N ARG A 24 8.37 -6.71 9.22
CA ARG A 24 8.83 -7.63 10.29
C ARG A 24 7.79 -8.04 11.33
N GLN A 25 6.65 -7.36 11.46
CA GLN A 25 5.61 -7.77 12.43
C GLN A 25 4.75 -8.93 11.93
N VAL A 26 4.90 -9.30 10.66
CA VAL A 26 3.98 -10.22 9.99
C VAL A 26 4.69 -11.55 9.77
N GLY A 27 4.76 -12.35 10.84
CA GLY A 27 4.95 -13.81 10.71
C GLY A 27 3.69 -14.50 10.16
N ALA A 28 2.71 -13.74 9.67
CA ALA A 28 1.48 -14.21 9.08
C ALA A 28 1.65 -14.38 7.57
N SER A 29 0.88 -15.28 6.97
CA SER A 29 0.86 -15.45 5.50
C SER A 29 0.48 -14.14 4.80
N GLU A 30 0.88 -13.99 3.53
CA GLU A 30 0.53 -12.81 2.71
C GLU A 30 -0.99 -12.60 2.65
N TYR A 31 -1.77 -13.68 2.67
CA TYR A 31 -3.22 -13.63 2.79
C TYR A 31 -3.68 -12.98 4.09
N ALA A 32 -3.13 -13.41 5.22
CA ALA A 32 -3.45 -12.84 6.52
C ALA A 32 -3.04 -11.36 6.57
N TYR A 33 -1.93 -10.97 5.95
CA TYR A 33 -1.57 -9.56 5.84
C TYR A 33 -2.60 -8.74 5.05
N ILE A 34 -2.99 -9.22 3.86
CA ILE A 34 -3.93 -8.51 2.98
C ILE A 34 -5.32 -8.36 3.63
N SER A 35 -5.71 -9.28 4.52
CA SER A 35 -6.98 -9.18 5.24
C SER A 35 -6.99 -8.04 6.27
N PHE A 36 -5.84 -7.67 6.84
CA PHE A 36 -5.71 -6.53 7.76
C PHE A 36 -5.67 -5.16 7.08
N LEU A 37 -5.43 -5.10 5.76
CA LEU A 37 -5.40 -3.85 5.02
C LEU A 37 -6.79 -3.22 4.91
N THR A 38 -6.85 -1.89 5.01
CA THR A 38 -8.06 -1.12 4.68
C THR A 38 -8.42 -1.29 3.20
N VAL A 39 -9.66 -0.97 2.84
CA VAL A 39 -10.11 -1.02 1.44
C VAL A 39 -9.23 -0.13 0.55
N SER A 40 -8.87 1.06 1.01
CA SER A 40 -8.01 2.02 0.29
C SER A 40 -6.58 1.50 0.11
N GLN A 41 -5.98 0.92 1.16
CA GLN A 41 -4.64 0.33 1.10
C GLN A 41 -4.61 -0.88 0.15
N ARG A 42 -5.62 -1.76 0.23
CA ARG A 42 -5.75 -2.90 -0.66
C ARG A 42 -5.94 -2.44 -2.11
N ARG A 43 -6.75 -1.41 -2.35
CA ARG A 43 -6.94 -0.86 -3.70
C ARG A 43 -5.62 -0.34 -4.26
N THR A 44 -4.82 0.36 -3.45
CA THR A 44 -3.49 0.82 -3.85
C THR A 44 -2.57 -0.35 -4.22
N LEU A 45 -2.54 -1.41 -3.40
CA LEU A 45 -1.76 -2.62 -3.68
C LEU A 45 -2.18 -3.28 -5.01
N PHE A 46 -3.49 -3.44 -5.25
CA PHE A 46 -4.00 -4.06 -6.47
C PHE A 46 -3.68 -3.24 -7.72
N MET A 47 -3.85 -1.91 -7.64
CA MET A 47 -3.54 -1.02 -8.76
C MET A 47 -2.02 -0.94 -9.02
N HIS A 48 -1.19 -0.95 -7.97
CA HIS A 48 0.28 -1.04 -8.10
C HIS A 48 0.72 -2.36 -8.75
N ALA A 49 0.00 -3.45 -8.50
CA ALA A 49 0.19 -4.73 -9.18
C ALA A 49 -0.28 -4.76 -10.64
N GLY A 50 -0.81 -3.65 -11.17
CA GLY A 50 -1.39 -3.57 -12.52
C GLY A 50 -2.73 -4.28 -12.66
N LEU A 51 -3.38 -4.61 -11.54
CA LEU A 51 -4.70 -5.25 -11.52
C LEU A 51 -5.80 -4.20 -11.70
N THR A 52 -6.93 -4.63 -12.23
CA THR A 52 -8.08 -3.75 -12.48
C THR A 52 -9.13 -3.90 -11.38
N GLU A 53 -10.22 -3.13 -11.50
CA GLU A 53 -11.38 -3.29 -10.62
C GLU A 53 -11.98 -4.70 -10.68
N LYS A 54 -11.82 -5.43 -11.80
CA LYS A 54 -12.32 -6.81 -11.93
C LYS A 54 -11.65 -7.76 -10.94
N GLU A 55 -10.34 -7.61 -10.74
CA GLU A 55 -9.58 -8.41 -9.78
C GLU A 55 -9.81 -7.90 -8.36
N PHE A 56 -9.87 -6.59 -8.16
CA PHE A 56 -10.13 -6.00 -6.84
C PHE A 56 -11.50 -6.37 -6.27
N ASN A 57 -12.52 -6.47 -7.12
CA ASN A 57 -13.87 -6.88 -6.72
C ASN A 57 -13.99 -8.39 -6.47
N GLN A 58 -12.98 -9.18 -6.81
CA GLN A 58 -12.95 -10.59 -6.41
C GLN A 58 -12.56 -10.72 -4.94
N PRO A 59 -12.99 -11.79 -4.27
CA PRO A 59 -12.58 -12.03 -2.90
C PRO A 59 -11.05 -12.17 -2.79
N TYR A 60 -10.45 -11.45 -1.84
CA TYR A 60 -9.00 -11.46 -1.67
C TYR A 60 -8.46 -12.84 -1.27
N TRP A 61 -9.26 -13.75 -0.70
CA TRP A 61 -8.86 -15.13 -0.41
C TRP A 61 -8.59 -15.97 -1.66
N ARG A 62 -9.03 -15.53 -2.83
CA ARG A 62 -8.79 -16.22 -4.11
C ARG A 62 -7.30 -16.39 -4.40
N ILE A 63 -6.42 -15.56 -3.83
CA ILE A 63 -4.96 -15.73 -3.94
C ILE A 63 -4.45 -17.07 -3.39
N ASN A 64 -5.22 -17.76 -2.55
CA ASN A 64 -4.86 -19.09 -2.07
C ASN A 64 -5.20 -20.20 -3.07
N GLU A 65 -6.01 -19.91 -4.09
CA GLU A 65 -6.33 -20.86 -5.16
C GLU A 65 -5.17 -20.94 -6.15
N GLU A 66 -4.83 -22.15 -6.59
CA GLU A 66 -3.79 -22.37 -7.62
C GLU A 66 -4.14 -21.75 -8.97
N SER A 67 -5.43 -21.59 -9.26
CA SER A 67 -5.94 -20.97 -10.50
C SER A 67 -5.83 -19.44 -10.52
N CYS A 68 -5.37 -18.81 -9.43
CA CYS A 68 -5.32 -17.37 -9.30
C CYS A 68 -4.14 -16.78 -10.08
N TYR A 69 -4.42 -16.40 -11.33
CA TYR A 69 -3.40 -15.87 -12.26
C TYR A 69 -2.77 -14.53 -11.82
N TRP A 70 -3.43 -13.77 -10.94
CA TRP A 70 -2.95 -12.46 -10.46
C TRP A 70 -2.20 -12.53 -9.13
N ARG A 71 -2.11 -13.71 -8.50
CA ARG A 71 -1.42 -13.92 -7.22
C ARG A 71 0.02 -13.44 -7.24
N ASP A 72 0.79 -13.84 -8.25
CA ASP A 72 2.23 -13.58 -8.29
C ASP A 72 2.52 -12.09 -8.53
N ALA A 73 1.71 -11.43 -9.36
CA ALA A 73 1.77 -9.98 -9.55
C ALA A 73 1.47 -9.23 -8.25
N LEU A 74 0.46 -9.67 -7.49
CA LEU A 74 0.10 -9.07 -6.21
C LEU A 74 1.21 -9.24 -5.16
N PHE A 75 1.82 -10.42 -5.07
CA PHE A 75 2.92 -10.67 -4.12
C PHE A 75 4.18 -9.93 -4.49
N ARG A 76 4.47 -9.77 -5.78
CA ARG A 76 5.55 -8.90 -6.24
C ARG A 76 5.31 -7.45 -5.83
N ALA A 77 4.13 -6.91 -6.14
CA ALA A 77 3.73 -5.56 -5.74
C ALA A 77 3.82 -5.35 -4.23
N LEU A 78 3.39 -6.34 -3.45
CA LEU A 78 3.47 -6.30 -2.00
C LEU A 78 4.92 -6.17 -1.50
N ARG A 79 5.86 -6.93 -2.09
CA ARG A 79 7.29 -6.83 -1.77
C ARG A 79 7.88 -5.49 -2.19
N GLU A 80 7.48 -4.97 -3.35
CA GLU A 80 7.90 -3.65 -3.84
C GLU A 80 7.44 -2.54 -2.90
N LEU A 81 6.18 -2.54 -2.48
CA LEU A 81 5.65 -1.57 -1.51
C LEU A 81 6.34 -1.69 -0.16
N PHE A 82 6.58 -2.90 0.34
CA PHE A 82 7.38 -3.08 1.55
C PHE A 82 8.78 -2.50 1.41
N SER A 83 9.48 -2.77 0.31
CA SER A 83 10.82 -2.24 0.05
C SER A 83 10.82 -0.71 -0.08
N LEU A 84 9.78 -0.15 -0.70
CA LEU A 84 9.62 1.30 -0.87
C LEU A 84 9.49 2.01 0.48
N PHE A 85 8.76 1.41 1.42
CA PHE A 85 8.48 2.00 2.72
C PHE A 85 9.42 1.53 3.84
N GLU A 86 10.32 0.58 3.60
CA GLU A 86 11.27 0.03 4.59
C GLU A 86 12.16 1.10 5.22
N TYR A 87 12.59 2.09 4.41
CA TYR A 87 13.44 3.19 4.84
C TYR A 87 12.81 4.57 4.62
N ALA A 88 11.51 4.63 4.31
CA ALA A 88 10.84 5.91 4.08
C ALA A 88 10.93 6.77 5.36
N PRO A 89 11.67 7.90 5.32
CA PRO A 89 11.88 8.71 6.51
C PRO A 89 10.55 9.29 6.99
N THR A 90 10.38 9.36 8.31
CA THR A 90 9.19 9.99 8.95
C THR A 90 9.02 11.45 8.51
N ILE A 91 10.09 12.05 8.02
CA ILE A 91 10.18 13.47 7.68
C ILE A 91 9.34 13.84 6.44
N LEU A 92 9.16 12.94 5.45
CA LEU A 92 8.35 13.26 4.26
C LEU A 92 6.87 13.56 4.58
N THR A 93 6.36 13.09 5.72
CA THR A 93 4.99 13.35 6.18
C THR A 93 4.91 14.30 7.38
N SER A 94 6.05 14.71 7.95
CA SER A 94 6.12 15.57 9.14
C SER A 94 6.30 17.06 8.84
N VAL A 95 6.69 17.42 7.62
CA VAL A 95 6.89 18.84 7.27
C VAL A 95 5.57 19.44 6.83
N LYS A 96 5.07 20.40 7.61
CA LYS A 96 3.92 21.21 7.21
C LYS A 96 4.24 21.90 5.86
N PRO A 97 3.28 21.97 4.92
CA PRO A 97 3.47 22.65 3.64
C PRO A 97 4.08 24.05 3.75
N GLU A 98 3.79 24.75 4.85
CA GLU A 98 4.28 26.09 5.19
C GLU A 98 5.81 26.20 5.26
N GLN A 99 6.55 25.11 5.50
CA GLN A 99 8.00 25.15 5.71
C GLN A 99 8.83 24.90 4.44
N TYR A 100 8.20 24.66 3.28
CA TYR A 100 8.93 24.46 2.01
C TYR A 100 9.32 25.75 1.30
N LEU A 101 9.01 26.93 1.85
CA LEU A 101 9.20 28.26 1.25
C LEU A 101 10.29 29.12 1.91
N HIS A 102 11.34 28.49 2.46
CA HIS A 102 12.52 29.19 2.97
C HIS A 102 13.80 28.75 2.24
#